data_AF-A0A2E3QAF2-F1
#
_entry.id   AF-A0A2E3QAF2-F1
#
_cell.length_a   1.000
_cell.length_b   1.000
_cell.length_c   1.000
_cell.angle_alpha   90.00
_cell.angle_beta   90.00
_cell.angle_gamma   90.00
#
_symmetry.space_group_name_H-M   'P 1'
#
loop_
_entity.id
_entity.type
_entity.pdbx_description
1 polymer ?
#
loop_
_entity_poly.entity_id
_entity_poly.type
_entity_poly.pdbx_seq_one_letter_code
_entity_poly.pdbx_strand_id
1 'polypeptide(L)'
;MGAVFANQIRAAIAFVGDGARETFPFDFDVFDAGDVRVSIDGSETETGFHIALTPADQGGGGVVRFETPPANGSTISLARQLHLRRLSAFDAMSIPRGDALERDLDFMTAALGDVDRALSGTLRFGPDQDAPASAELPVIEPGRALIWDSDGSGLANGPTGDEIAQASTKASQAQDAANRAEAAESRSEIAAASFERSNASAMLNLDFRSGDLLAWEDERRMPVIDAPVSRIMDIRETGSLVRLSSGAQLTLPVASLARNGVRYRVFNGDGTMVDITTAAGNVIRPIHGGAEVTVYPLPTRGDMVDLICDGTCWFAAPIHESGPVIKLSRVASQSIPAGGAFLIEWDQVIEDSHGLYDSGVHGVTGLPPGFYHVDIAVRFPITDQSVSTTLSLERFDGTDWSSHLQSNDITAMGSGASHSLRLNGIARIGTTPGTGLRLRLWHSDSETREIGDHDLLTWCHIHRIGG
;
A
#
# COMPACT_ATOMS: atom_id res chain seq x y z
N MET A 1 32.24 -55.86 49.56
CA MET A 1 30.85 -55.44 49.32
C MET A 1 30.97 -54.22 48.42
N GLY A 2 30.69 -54.36 47.13
CA GLY A 2 31.00 -53.37 46.09
C GLY A 2 30.25 -52.08 46.33
N ALA A 3 30.98 -51.03 46.70
CA ALA A 3 30.45 -49.70 46.98
C ALA A 3 30.29 -48.84 45.71
N VAL A 4 30.80 -49.28 44.56
CA VAL A 4 31.02 -48.41 43.41
C VAL A 4 29.78 -48.20 42.52
N PHE A 5 28.72 -48.99 42.69
CA PHE A 5 27.49 -48.80 41.90
C PHE A 5 26.52 -47.76 42.46
N ALA A 6 26.77 -47.17 43.64
CA ALA A 6 25.79 -46.29 44.29
C ALA A 6 25.90 -44.80 43.90
N ASN A 7 27.08 -44.30 43.48
CA ASN A 7 27.31 -42.85 43.36
C ASN A 7 27.89 -42.37 42.01
N GLN A 8 27.64 -43.08 40.90
CA GLN A 8 28.15 -42.66 39.58
C GLN A 8 27.36 -41.52 38.89
N ILE A 9 26.24 -41.06 39.48
CA ILE A 9 25.37 -40.06 38.84
C ILE A 9 26.00 -38.66 38.85
N ARG A 10 26.92 -38.38 39.78
CA ARG A 10 27.62 -37.09 39.88
C ARG A 10 29.13 -37.31 39.80
N ALA A 11 29.77 -36.79 38.75
CA ALA A 11 31.23 -36.75 38.60
C ALA A 11 31.79 -35.32 38.70
N ALA A 12 30.95 -34.37 39.10
CA ALA A 12 31.33 -33.00 39.36
C ALA A 12 30.39 -32.38 40.41
N ILE A 13 30.91 -31.43 41.17
CA ILE A 13 30.17 -30.62 42.13
C ILE A 13 30.65 -29.17 42.05
N ALA A 14 29.71 -28.23 42.13
CA ALA A 14 30.00 -26.80 42.12
C ALA A 14 29.65 -26.18 43.48
N PHE A 15 30.46 -25.19 43.86
CA PHE A 15 30.30 -24.39 45.06
C PHE A 15 30.44 -22.90 44.74
N VAL A 16 29.85 -22.06 45.58
CA VAL A 16 30.09 -20.62 45.55
C VAL A 16 31.03 -20.25 46.70
N GLY A 17 32.08 -19.49 46.38
CA GLY A 17 33.01 -18.94 47.36
C GLY A 17 32.33 -17.83 48.16
N ASP A 18 32.61 -17.77 49.46
CA ASP A 18 32.11 -16.76 50.39
C ASP A 18 33.22 -15.82 50.89
N GLY A 19 34.45 -15.99 50.39
CA GLY A 19 35.63 -15.23 50.83
C GLY A 19 36.24 -15.70 52.16
N ALA A 20 35.70 -16.76 52.80
CA ALA A 20 36.15 -17.22 54.12
C ALA A 20 36.34 -18.74 54.21
N ARG A 21 35.56 -19.55 53.48
CA ARG A 21 35.64 -21.01 53.49
C ARG A 21 36.80 -21.49 52.63
N GLU A 22 37.69 -22.26 53.24
CA GLU A 22 38.84 -22.89 52.57
C GLU A 22 38.55 -24.31 52.07
N THR A 23 37.53 -24.97 52.63
CA THR A 23 37.35 -26.42 52.55
C THR A 23 36.09 -26.79 51.76
N PHE A 24 36.26 -27.62 50.73
CA PHE A 24 35.22 -28.01 49.78
C PHE A 24 35.20 -29.53 49.60
N PRO A 25 34.21 -30.25 50.17
CA PRO A 25 34.14 -31.70 50.07
C PRO A 25 33.58 -32.15 48.71
N PHE A 26 33.94 -33.36 48.30
CA PHE A 26 33.34 -34.05 47.15
C PHE A 26 33.11 -35.52 47.50
N ASP A 27 32.10 -36.14 46.89
CA ASP A 27 31.60 -37.48 47.21
C ASP A 27 31.69 -38.46 46.03
N PHE A 28 32.26 -38.04 44.91
CA PHE A 28 32.49 -38.87 43.75
C PHE A 28 33.79 -39.69 43.86
N ASP A 29 33.78 -40.89 43.28
CA ASP A 29 34.90 -41.82 43.35
C ASP A 29 36.09 -41.35 42.51
N VAL A 30 37.27 -41.30 43.14
CA VAL A 30 38.58 -41.02 42.51
C VAL A 30 39.62 -42.03 43.01
N PHE A 31 40.69 -42.24 42.24
CA PHE A 31 41.66 -43.30 42.52
C PHE A 31 43.04 -42.77 42.95
N ASP A 32 43.29 -41.49 42.70
CA ASP A 32 44.41 -40.69 43.17
C ASP A 32 44.03 -39.20 43.24
N ALA A 33 44.78 -38.38 43.97
CA ALA A 33 44.54 -36.94 44.06
C ALA A 33 44.63 -36.25 42.70
N GLY A 34 45.47 -36.76 41.78
CA GLY A 34 45.57 -36.26 40.41
C GLY A 34 44.34 -36.51 39.53
N ASP A 35 43.35 -37.28 40.00
CA ASP A 35 42.10 -37.54 39.29
C ASP A 35 41.03 -36.46 39.56
N VAL A 36 41.32 -35.44 40.36
CA VAL A 36 40.42 -34.32 40.66
C VAL A 36 40.88 -33.05 39.95
N ARG A 37 40.02 -32.52 39.07
CA ARG A 37 40.19 -31.22 38.42
C ARG A 37 39.50 -30.14 39.24
N VAL A 38 40.25 -29.09 39.56
CA VAL A 38 39.74 -27.89 40.23
C VAL A 38 39.71 -26.74 39.23
N SER A 39 38.60 -26.02 39.18
CA SER A 39 38.45 -24.79 38.40
C SER A 39 37.76 -23.70 39.21
N ILE A 40 38.17 -22.45 38.97
CA ILE A 40 37.60 -21.24 39.57
C ILE A 40 37.13 -20.35 38.42
N ASP A 41 35.85 -19.97 38.42
CA ASP A 41 35.21 -19.15 37.38
C ASP A 41 35.45 -19.68 35.95
N GLY A 42 35.47 -21.02 35.82
CA GLY A 42 35.71 -21.71 34.55
C GLY A 42 37.18 -21.85 34.16
N SER A 43 38.13 -21.28 34.92
CA SER A 43 39.56 -21.46 34.69
C SER A 43 40.11 -22.60 35.55
N GLU A 44 40.70 -23.60 34.90
CA GLU A 44 41.40 -24.70 35.56
C GLU A 44 42.62 -24.19 36.35
N THR A 45 42.79 -24.69 37.58
CA THR A 45 43.91 -24.33 38.47
C THR A 45 44.58 -25.61 39.00
N GLU A 46 45.91 -25.65 39.04
CA GLU A 46 46.70 -26.83 39.50
C GLU A 46 47.44 -26.59 40.82
N THR A 47 47.41 -25.37 41.35
CA THR A 47 48.16 -24.94 42.54
C THR A 47 47.26 -24.11 43.47
N GLY A 48 47.72 -23.83 44.70
CA GLY A 48 46.96 -23.04 45.67
C GLY A 48 45.87 -23.82 46.40
N PHE A 49 45.89 -25.15 46.33
CA PHE A 49 45.03 -26.03 47.11
C PHE A 49 45.72 -27.39 47.37
N HIS A 50 45.20 -28.11 48.37
CA HIS A 50 45.58 -29.47 48.69
C HIS A 50 44.35 -30.38 48.63
N ILE A 51 44.53 -31.60 48.10
CA ILE A 51 43.48 -32.61 48.01
C ILE A 51 43.77 -33.69 49.04
N ALA A 52 42.84 -33.93 49.95
CA ALA A 52 42.89 -35.06 50.87
C ALA A 52 41.76 -36.04 50.53
N LEU A 53 42.12 -37.25 50.12
CA LEU A 53 41.15 -38.29 49.79
C LEU A 53 40.64 -38.99 51.05
N THR A 54 39.37 -39.40 51.02
CA THR A 54 38.83 -40.31 52.04
C THR A 54 39.54 -41.66 51.92
N PRO A 55 39.96 -42.29 53.04
CA PRO A 55 40.53 -43.64 53.00
C PRO A 55 39.59 -44.62 52.28
N ALA A 56 40.17 -45.49 51.43
CA ALA A 56 39.41 -46.37 50.56
C ALA A 56 38.47 -47.35 51.30
N ASP A 57 38.71 -47.61 52.58
CA ASP A 57 37.87 -48.45 53.46
C ASP A 57 36.68 -47.69 54.07
N GLN A 58 36.59 -46.36 53.90
CA GLN A 58 35.54 -45.49 54.43
C GLN A 58 34.62 -44.89 53.35
N GLY A 59 34.81 -45.26 52.08
CA GLY A 59 34.02 -44.80 50.94
C GLY A 59 34.79 -43.86 50.00
N GLY A 60 34.17 -43.54 48.85
CA GLY A 60 34.72 -42.61 47.87
C GLY A 60 34.68 -41.14 48.30
N GLY A 61 35.34 -40.28 47.52
CA GLY A 61 35.36 -38.84 47.75
C GLY A 61 36.58 -38.32 48.51
N GLY A 62 36.47 -37.08 48.96
CA GLY A 62 37.57 -36.38 49.63
C GLY A 62 37.25 -34.90 49.84
N VAL A 63 38.29 -34.12 50.07
CA VAL A 63 38.17 -32.70 50.33
C VAL A 63 39.28 -31.92 49.65
N VAL A 64 38.89 -30.84 48.98
CA VAL A 64 39.81 -29.84 48.44
C VAL A 64 39.92 -28.69 49.44
N ARG A 65 41.14 -28.37 49.86
CA ARG A 65 41.43 -27.28 50.79
C ARG A 65 42.28 -26.23 50.09
N PHE A 66 41.74 -25.04 49.88
CA PHE A 66 42.48 -23.92 49.30
C PHE A 66 43.43 -23.30 50.33
N GLU A 67 44.61 -22.86 49.87
CA GLU A 67 45.58 -22.12 50.68
C GLU A 67 45.12 -20.69 50.98
N THR A 68 44.28 -20.14 50.11
CA THR A 68 43.61 -18.85 50.29
C THR A 68 42.12 -19.03 49.98
N PRO A 69 41.20 -18.58 50.85
CA PRO A 69 39.76 -18.69 50.59
C PRO A 69 39.38 -18.11 49.21
N PRO A 70 38.64 -18.85 48.36
CA PRO A 70 38.14 -18.32 47.10
C PRO A 70 37.28 -17.07 47.33
N ALA A 71 37.41 -16.08 46.43
CA ALA A 71 36.72 -14.80 46.56
C ALA A 71 35.19 -14.98 46.65
N ASN A 72 34.54 -14.06 47.36
CA ASN A 72 33.08 -14.06 47.46
C ASN A 72 32.45 -13.94 46.06
N GLY A 73 31.57 -14.88 45.73
CA GLY A 73 30.89 -14.95 44.43
C GLY A 73 31.62 -15.74 43.34
N SER A 74 32.87 -16.18 43.58
CA SER A 74 33.57 -17.08 42.66
C SER A 74 32.90 -18.46 42.60
N THR A 75 32.87 -19.07 41.42
CA THR A 75 32.34 -20.42 41.22
C THR A 75 33.49 -21.42 41.24
N ILE A 76 33.52 -22.27 42.27
CA ILE A 76 34.47 -23.39 42.37
C ILE A 76 33.80 -24.62 41.79
N SER A 77 34.42 -25.26 40.80
CA SER A 77 33.97 -26.55 40.27
C SER A 77 35.05 -27.60 40.50
N LEU A 78 34.64 -28.69 41.17
CA LEU A 78 35.44 -29.88 41.41
C LEU A 78 34.87 -30.98 40.52
N ALA A 79 35.69 -31.52 39.62
CA ALA A 79 35.28 -32.56 38.70
C ALA A 79 36.28 -33.72 38.70
N ARG A 80 35.78 -34.92 38.41
CA ARG A 80 36.65 -36.06 38.15
C ARG A 80 37.20 -36.01 36.74
N GLN A 81 38.49 -36.26 36.60
CA GLN A 81 39.17 -36.44 35.32
C GLN A 81 40.16 -37.62 35.43
N LEU A 82 39.72 -38.80 35.01
CA LEU A 82 40.57 -40.00 35.04
C LEU A 82 41.54 -40.03 33.84
N HIS A 83 42.82 -40.17 34.13
CA HIS A 83 43.84 -40.44 33.12
C HIS A 83 43.94 -41.94 32.87
N LEU A 84 43.85 -42.38 31.62
CA LEU A 84 43.91 -43.80 31.28
C LEU A 84 45.24 -44.42 31.77
N ARG A 85 45.17 -45.25 32.82
CA ARG A 85 46.32 -45.91 33.45
C ARG A 85 45.92 -47.26 34.03
N ARG A 86 46.91 -48.12 34.28
CA ARG A 86 46.70 -49.34 35.07
C ARG A 86 46.88 -49.03 36.54
N LEU A 87 45.95 -49.48 37.39
CA LEU A 87 46.06 -49.35 38.84
C LEU A 87 46.86 -50.49 39.45
N SER A 88 46.64 -51.72 38.99
CA SER A 88 47.28 -52.92 39.54
C SER A 88 48.21 -53.62 38.54
N ALA A 89 49.33 -54.14 39.06
CA ALA A 89 50.24 -55.03 38.36
C ALA A 89 50.06 -56.46 38.87
N PHE A 90 49.46 -57.32 38.06
CA PHE A 90 49.31 -58.74 38.36
C PHE A 90 50.56 -59.51 37.92
N ASP A 91 51.16 -60.27 38.83
CA ASP A 91 52.24 -61.21 38.48
C ASP A 91 51.64 -62.55 37.99
N ALA A 92 52.46 -63.37 37.32
CA ALA A 92 51.99 -64.63 36.72
C ALA A 92 51.82 -65.78 37.74
N MET A 93 52.27 -65.61 38.99
CA MET A 93 52.38 -66.71 39.98
C MET A 93 51.47 -66.51 41.19
N SER A 94 50.79 -65.36 41.30
CA SER A 94 49.84 -65.04 42.35
C SER A 94 48.41 -64.98 41.80
N ILE A 95 47.46 -65.37 42.63
CA ILE A 95 46.03 -65.19 42.35
C ILE A 95 45.72 -63.72 42.67
N PRO A 96 45.17 -62.94 41.71
CA PRO A 96 44.73 -61.57 41.98
C PRO A 96 43.79 -61.53 43.17
N ARG A 97 44.02 -60.61 44.09
CA ARG A 97 43.07 -60.41 45.18
C ARG A 97 41.78 -59.81 44.59
N GLY A 98 40.62 -60.29 45.06
CA GLY A 98 39.32 -59.88 44.53
C GLY A 98 39.04 -58.38 44.71
N ASP A 99 39.59 -57.76 45.76
CA ASP A 99 39.52 -56.32 46.01
C ASP A 99 40.31 -55.49 44.99
N ALA A 100 41.51 -55.96 44.60
CA ALA A 100 42.31 -55.34 43.54
C ALA A 100 41.64 -55.46 42.17
N LEU A 101 41.02 -56.61 41.88
CA LEU A 101 40.28 -56.82 40.63
C LEU A 101 39.04 -55.92 40.55
N GLU A 102 38.26 -55.83 41.63
CA GLU A 102 37.09 -54.95 41.69
C GLU A 102 37.49 -53.49 41.46
N ARG A 103 38.55 -53.03 42.14
CA ARG A 103 39.08 -51.66 41.98
C ARG A 103 39.53 -51.35 40.55
N ASP A 104 40.14 -52.30 39.85
CA ASP A 104 40.56 -52.14 38.45
C ASP A 104 39.33 -52.08 37.50
N LEU A 105 38.28 -52.90 37.75
CA LEU A 105 37.03 -52.89 36.98
C LEU A 105 36.24 -51.59 37.20
N ASP A 106 36.20 -51.11 38.43
CA ASP A 106 35.59 -49.84 38.82
C ASP A 106 36.26 -48.65 38.13
N PHE A 107 37.59 -48.65 38.07
CA PHE A 107 38.37 -47.65 37.36
C PHE A 107 38.04 -47.61 35.87
N MET A 108 38.01 -48.76 35.21
CA MET A 108 37.67 -48.83 33.78
C MET A 108 36.25 -48.33 33.52
N THR A 109 35.29 -48.70 34.38
CA THR A 109 33.90 -48.26 34.25
C THR A 109 33.77 -46.75 34.42
N ALA A 110 34.43 -46.18 35.43
CA ALA A 110 34.44 -44.74 35.67
C ALA A 110 35.14 -43.97 34.53
N ALA A 111 36.26 -44.50 34.01
CA ALA A 111 36.98 -43.90 32.88
C ALA A 111 36.14 -43.90 31.60
N LEU A 112 35.39 -44.98 31.33
CA LEU A 112 34.45 -45.04 30.21
C LEU A 112 33.31 -44.02 30.36
N GLY A 113 32.78 -43.84 31.58
CA GLY A 113 31.75 -42.83 31.85
C GLY A 113 32.25 -41.39 31.66
N ASP A 114 33.53 -41.12 31.99
CA ASP A 114 34.13 -39.81 31.76
C ASP A 114 34.38 -39.56 30.26
N VAL A 115 34.74 -40.59 29.49
CA VAL A 115 34.82 -40.53 28.01
C VAL A 115 33.44 -40.27 27.39
N ASP A 116 32.38 -40.96 27.84
CA ASP A 116 31.02 -40.71 27.35
C ASP A 116 30.57 -39.26 27.59
N ARG A 117 30.84 -38.74 28.79
CA ARG A 117 30.60 -37.33 29.12
C ARG A 117 31.39 -36.38 28.22
N ALA A 118 32.68 -36.64 28.01
CA ALA A 118 33.52 -35.82 27.15
C ALA A 118 33.00 -35.81 25.70
N LEU A 119 32.63 -36.98 25.17
CA LEU A 119 32.05 -37.09 23.84
C LEU A 119 30.69 -36.39 23.75
N SER A 120 29.93 -36.25 24.83
CA SER A 120 28.59 -35.60 24.78
C SER A 120 28.67 -34.12 24.39
N GLY A 121 29.82 -33.47 24.59
CA GLY A 121 30.05 -32.08 24.22
C GLY A 121 30.70 -31.89 22.84
N THR A 122 30.97 -32.97 22.10
CA THR A 122 31.64 -32.89 20.80
C THR A 122 30.65 -32.76 19.65
N LEU A 123 31.11 -32.22 18.51
CA LEU A 123 30.38 -32.34 17.25
C LEU A 123 30.27 -33.82 16.86
N ARG A 124 29.07 -34.25 16.46
CA ARG A 124 28.77 -35.63 16.06
C ARG A 124 27.86 -35.61 14.85
N PHE A 125 28.03 -36.58 13.97
CA PHE A 125 27.07 -36.83 12.90
C PHE A 125 25.80 -37.50 13.44
N GLY A 126 24.67 -37.22 12.79
CA GLY A 126 23.43 -37.93 13.03
C GLY A 126 23.49 -39.40 12.59
N PRO A 127 22.57 -40.25 13.06
CA PRO A 127 22.55 -41.67 12.74
C PRO A 127 22.30 -41.96 11.25
N ASP A 128 21.72 -41.01 10.51
CA ASP A 128 21.36 -41.15 9.09
C ASP A 128 22.48 -40.65 8.13
N GLN A 129 23.67 -40.36 8.65
CA GLN A 129 24.81 -39.89 7.84
C GLN A 129 25.50 -41.08 7.15
N ASP A 130 25.04 -41.43 5.95
CA ASP A 130 25.56 -42.57 5.17
C ASP A 130 26.83 -42.24 4.35
N ALA A 131 27.18 -40.95 4.20
CA ALA A 131 28.32 -40.49 3.40
C ALA A 131 29.59 -40.31 4.25
N PRO A 132 30.81 -40.54 3.70
CA PRO A 132 32.06 -40.34 4.41
C PRO A 132 32.32 -38.84 4.63
N ALA A 133 31.73 -38.29 5.68
CA ALA A 133 31.95 -36.92 6.12
C ALA A 133 32.89 -36.88 7.33
N SER A 134 33.78 -35.90 7.37
CA SER A 134 34.70 -35.67 8.48
C SER A 134 34.17 -34.59 9.42
N ALA A 135 34.21 -34.87 10.73
CA ALA A 135 33.95 -33.89 11.79
C ALA A 135 35.24 -33.21 12.27
N GLU A 136 36.36 -33.42 11.57
CA GLU A 136 37.61 -32.74 11.87
C GLU A 136 37.46 -31.23 11.66
N LEU A 137 37.85 -30.45 12.66
CA LEU A 137 37.82 -29.00 12.57
C LEU A 137 38.97 -28.50 11.69
N PRO A 138 38.72 -27.52 10.81
CA PRO A 138 39.79 -26.87 10.06
C PRO A 138 40.74 -26.12 11.02
N VAL A 139 41.93 -25.77 10.52
CA VAL A 139 42.89 -24.95 11.27
C VAL A 139 42.21 -23.66 11.73
N ILE A 140 42.36 -23.34 13.02
CA ILE A 140 41.67 -22.21 13.65
C ILE A 140 42.16 -20.90 13.02
N GLU A 141 41.22 -20.17 12.41
CA GLU A 141 41.42 -18.80 11.93
C GLU A 141 40.52 -17.83 12.70
N PRO A 142 41.10 -16.84 13.43
CA PRO A 142 40.31 -15.90 14.21
C PRO A 142 39.29 -15.13 13.37
N GLY A 143 38.06 -15.01 13.88
CA GLY A 143 37.02 -14.19 13.28
C GLY A 143 36.26 -14.83 12.11
N ARG A 144 36.55 -16.09 11.75
CA ARG A 144 35.81 -16.84 10.73
C ARG A 144 34.73 -17.74 11.31
N ALA A 145 33.62 -17.88 10.58
CA ALA A 145 32.59 -18.88 10.88
C ALA A 145 33.02 -20.29 10.46
N LEU A 146 32.49 -21.33 11.10
CA LEU A 146 32.56 -22.70 10.60
C LEU A 146 31.39 -22.98 9.66
N ILE A 147 31.67 -23.51 8.49
CA ILE A 147 30.67 -23.89 7.48
C ILE A 147 30.93 -25.31 6.97
N TRP A 148 29.95 -25.91 6.29
CA TRP A 148 30.20 -27.08 5.45
C TRP A 148 31.01 -26.67 4.23
N ASP A 149 31.98 -27.50 3.84
CA ASP A 149 32.68 -27.34 2.57
C ASP A 149 31.70 -27.49 1.37
N SER A 150 32.13 -27.06 0.19
CA SER A 150 31.30 -27.12 -1.02
C SER A 150 30.97 -28.56 -1.46
N ASP A 151 31.76 -29.52 -1.02
CA ASP A 151 31.65 -30.92 -1.40
C ASP A 151 30.76 -31.72 -0.43
N GLY A 152 30.31 -31.08 0.66
CA GLY A 152 29.53 -31.68 1.74
C GLY A 152 30.30 -32.76 2.52
N SER A 153 31.64 -32.77 2.42
CA SER A 153 32.51 -33.84 2.93
C SER A 153 33.13 -33.52 4.30
N GLY A 154 33.05 -32.27 4.73
CA GLY A 154 33.61 -31.83 6.00
C GLY A 154 33.35 -30.36 6.31
N LEU A 155 34.05 -29.86 7.33
CA LEU A 155 33.95 -28.47 7.79
C LEU A 155 35.08 -27.61 7.22
N ALA A 156 34.77 -26.37 6.91
CA ALA A 156 35.70 -25.37 6.40
C ALA A 156 35.53 -24.01 7.08
N ASN A 157 36.57 -23.19 6.99
CA ASN A 157 36.54 -21.81 7.44
C ASN A 157 35.75 -20.95 6.43
N GLY A 158 34.63 -20.39 6.91
CA GLY A 158 33.72 -19.56 6.14
C GLY A 158 34.04 -18.07 6.19
N PRO A 159 33.07 -17.22 5.83
CA PRO A 159 33.25 -15.77 5.83
C PRO A 159 33.48 -15.23 7.25
N THR A 160 34.16 -14.10 7.32
CA THR A 160 34.34 -13.31 8.52
C THR A 160 33.05 -12.57 8.88
N GLY A 161 32.92 -12.14 10.14
CA GLY A 161 31.80 -11.30 10.58
C GLY A 161 31.65 -10.01 9.75
N ASP A 162 32.77 -9.41 9.34
CA ASP A 162 32.79 -8.20 8.50
C ASP A 162 32.26 -8.47 7.09
N GLU A 163 32.63 -9.60 6.48
CA GLU A 163 32.13 -10.01 5.15
C GLU A 163 30.61 -10.26 5.18
N ILE A 164 30.10 -10.86 6.26
CA ILE A 164 28.67 -11.07 6.47
C ILE A 164 27.93 -9.73 6.63
N ALA A 165 28.48 -8.81 7.43
CA ALA A 165 27.90 -7.47 7.62
C ALA A 165 27.91 -6.64 6.32
N GLN A 166 28.98 -6.75 5.53
CA GLN A 166 29.07 -6.11 4.22
C GLN A 166 28.04 -6.69 3.23
N ALA A 167 27.77 -7.99 3.26
CA ALA A 167 26.76 -8.60 2.40
C ALA A 167 25.35 -8.04 2.70
N SER A 168 24.99 -7.90 3.97
CA SER A 168 23.73 -7.26 4.39
C SER A 168 23.65 -5.81 3.92
N THR A 169 24.72 -5.04 4.07
CA THR A 169 24.78 -3.64 3.61
C THR A 169 24.63 -3.54 2.10
N LYS A 170 25.30 -4.42 1.33
CA LYS A 170 25.16 -4.46 -0.14
C LYS A 170 23.75 -4.82 -0.58
N ALA A 171 23.05 -5.69 0.14
CA ALA A 171 21.66 -6.02 -0.15
C ALA A 171 20.74 -4.81 0.04
N SER A 172 20.91 -4.04 1.13
CA SER A 172 20.16 -2.79 1.34
C SER A 172 20.47 -1.75 0.26
N GLN A 173 21.74 -1.58 -0.09
CA GLN A 173 22.14 -0.66 -1.17
C GLN A 173 21.57 -1.06 -2.54
N ALA A 174 21.47 -2.36 -2.82
CA ALA A 174 20.86 -2.88 -4.04
C ALA A 174 19.35 -2.59 -4.06
N GLN A 175 18.65 -2.76 -2.94
CA GLN A 175 17.23 -2.40 -2.83
C GLN A 175 17.03 -0.88 -3.01
N ASP A 176 17.86 -0.05 -2.39
CA ASP A 176 17.80 1.40 -2.54
C ASP A 176 18.13 1.85 -3.98
N ALA A 177 19.00 1.12 -4.68
CA ALA A 177 19.26 1.36 -6.09
C ALA A 177 18.05 0.98 -6.97
N ALA A 178 17.39 -0.15 -6.68
CA ALA A 178 16.17 -0.55 -7.38
C ALA A 178 15.04 0.46 -7.19
N ASN A 179 14.77 0.89 -5.95
CA ASN A 179 13.76 1.90 -5.64
C ASN A 179 14.06 3.24 -6.34
N ARG A 180 15.34 3.63 -6.42
CA ARG A 180 15.76 4.84 -7.16
C ARG A 180 15.57 4.69 -8.68
N ALA A 181 15.76 3.50 -9.22
CA ALA A 181 15.51 3.23 -10.64
C ALA A 181 14.01 3.31 -10.97
N GLU A 182 13.14 2.69 -10.17
CA GLU A 182 11.67 2.80 -10.31
C GLU A 182 11.19 4.24 -10.18
N ALA A 183 11.72 4.99 -9.21
CA ALA A 183 11.41 6.41 -9.06
C ALA A 183 11.91 7.24 -10.27
N ALA A 184 13.04 6.88 -10.86
CA ALA A 184 13.56 7.54 -12.07
C ALA A 184 12.73 7.18 -13.31
N GLU A 185 12.23 5.96 -13.42
CA GLU A 185 11.29 5.52 -14.46
C GLU A 185 9.98 6.30 -14.36
N SER A 186 9.36 6.36 -13.18
CA SER A 186 8.15 7.16 -12.93
C SER A 186 8.39 8.64 -13.25
N ARG A 187 9.54 9.21 -12.85
CA ARG A 187 9.91 10.59 -13.24
C ARG A 187 10.07 10.75 -14.75
N SER A 188 10.57 9.75 -15.45
CA SER A 188 10.74 9.76 -16.90
C SER A 188 9.41 9.66 -17.62
N GLU A 189 8.47 8.84 -17.14
CA GLU A 189 7.09 8.78 -17.63
C GLU A 189 6.34 10.09 -17.41
N ILE A 190 6.47 10.68 -16.21
CA ILE A 190 5.91 12.00 -15.91
C ILE A 190 6.55 13.06 -16.80
N ALA A 191 7.87 13.03 -17.00
CA ALA A 191 8.59 13.94 -17.87
C ALA A 191 8.14 13.79 -19.32
N ALA A 192 7.98 12.56 -19.83
CA ALA A 192 7.45 12.28 -21.17
C ALA A 192 6.01 12.80 -21.31
N ALA A 193 5.13 12.52 -20.35
CA ALA A 193 3.76 13.03 -20.34
C ALA A 193 3.71 14.57 -20.23
N SER A 194 4.68 15.18 -19.53
CA SER A 194 4.83 16.63 -19.45
C SER A 194 5.38 17.23 -20.74
N PHE A 195 6.29 16.52 -21.41
CA PHE A 195 6.84 16.90 -22.70
C PHE A 195 5.77 16.78 -23.79
N GLU A 196 4.98 15.70 -23.81
CA GLU A 196 3.83 15.57 -24.71
C GLU A 196 2.79 16.65 -24.43
N ARG A 197 2.47 16.94 -23.16
CA ARG A 197 1.62 18.09 -22.81
C ARG A 197 2.24 19.42 -23.22
N SER A 198 3.56 19.60 -23.07
CA SER A 198 4.26 20.82 -23.45
C SER A 198 4.39 20.95 -24.96
N ASN A 199 4.50 19.85 -25.70
CA ASN A 199 4.59 19.80 -27.14
C ASN A 199 3.20 19.97 -27.76
N ALA A 200 2.16 19.38 -27.17
CA ALA A 200 0.77 19.72 -27.46
C ALA A 200 0.48 21.18 -27.13
N SER A 201 0.96 21.69 -25.99
CA SER A 201 0.85 23.10 -25.59
C SER A 201 1.68 24.03 -26.46
N ALA A 202 2.82 23.57 -27.02
CA ALA A 202 3.68 24.30 -27.93
C ALA A 202 3.20 24.23 -29.37
N MET A 203 2.52 23.15 -29.78
CA MET A 203 1.79 23.04 -31.04
C MET A 203 0.57 23.95 -30.99
N LEU A 204 -0.16 23.95 -29.86
CA LEU A 204 -1.14 24.99 -29.52
C LEU A 204 -0.49 26.39 -29.48
N ASN A 205 0.70 26.58 -28.88
CA ASN A 205 1.37 27.90 -28.82
C ASN A 205 1.91 28.36 -30.18
N LEU A 206 2.35 27.45 -31.04
CA LEU A 206 2.77 27.72 -32.41
C LEU A 206 1.55 28.10 -33.25
N ASP A 207 0.41 27.44 -33.02
CA ASP A 207 -0.89 27.79 -33.57
C ASP A 207 -1.37 29.19 -33.09
N PHE A 208 -1.03 29.58 -31.85
CA PHE A 208 -1.29 30.92 -31.31
C PHE A 208 -0.25 32.00 -31.67
N ARG A 209 0.95 31.64 -32.18
CA ARG A 209 2.02 32.60 -32.55
C ARG A 209 2.10 32.86 -34.06
N SER A 210 1.64 31.92 -34.90
CA SER A 210 1.25 32.29 -36.26
C SER A 210 0.03 33.17 -36.14
N GLY A 211 0.24 34.49 -36.23
CA GLY A 211 -0.76 35.55 -36.04
C GLY A 211 -1.91 35.57 -37.06
N ASP A 212 -2.33 34.42 -37.57
CA ASP A 212 -3.47 34.22 -38.47
C ASP A 212 -4.60 33.37 -37.86
N LEU A 213 -4.48 32.85 -36.61
CA LEU A 213 -5.52 32.01 -35.99
C LEU A 213 -6.10 32.52 -34.65
N LEU A 214 -5.69 33.69 -34.16
CA LEU A 214 -6.34 34.36 -33.01
C LEU A 214 -7.62 35.11 -33.40
N ALA A 215 -8.55 34.39 -34.03
CA ALA A 215 -9.96 34.74 -34.07
C ALA A 215 -10.77 33.92 -33.04
N TRP A 216 -10.13 33.31 -32.04
CA TRP A 216 -10.85 32.91 -30.81
C TRP A 216 -10.98 34.15 -29.93
N GLU A 217 -11.97 34.96 -30.27
CA GLU A 217 -12.40 36.10 -29.47
C GLU A 217 -12.87 35.57 -28.11
N ASP A 218 -12.19 36.00 -27.05
CA ASP A 218 -12.70 36.01 -25.69
C ASP A 218 -14.19 36.40 -25.72
N GLU A 219 -15.09 35.56 -25.22
CA GLU A 219 -16.55 35.80 -25.22
C GLU A 219 -16.91 37.14 -24.56
N ARG A 220 -16.04 37.68 -23.71
CA ARG A 220 -16.19 39.00 -23.08
C ARG A 220 -15.93 40.18 -24.03
N ARG A 221 -15.40 39.93 -25.23
CA ARG A 221 -15.10 40.92 -26.27
C ARG A 221 -15.99 40.82 -27.51
N MET A 222 -16.80 39.77 -27.63
CA MET A 222 -17.75 39.63 -28.74
C MET A 222 -18.93 40.62 -28.58
N PRO A 223 -19.39 41.28 -29.66
CA PRO A 223 -20.65 42.01 -29.63
C PRO A 223 -21.79 41.05 -29.30
N VAL A 224 -22.47 41.26 -28.17
CA VAL A 224 -23.61 40.43 -27.76
C VAL A 224 -24.90 41.03 -28.30
N ILE A 225 -25.69 40.21 -28.99
CA ILE A 225 -27.01 40.54 -29.51
C ILE A 225 -28.05 39.69 -28.77
N ASP A 226 -28.96 40.34 -28.05
CA ASP A 226 -30.13 39.67 -27.47
C ASP A 226 -31.30 39.76 -28.46
N ALA A 227 -31.82 38.61 -28.87
CA ALA A 227 -32.86 38.47 -29.90
C ALA A 227 -34.06 37.67 -29.34
N PRO A 228 -34.95 38.32 -28.56
CA PRO A 228 -36.16 37.69 -28.01
C PRO A 228 -37.29 37.51 -29.03
N VAL A 229 -37.13 38.05 -30.24
CA VAL A 229 -38.07 37.91 -31.36
C VAL A 229 -37.30 37.53 -32.62
N SER A 230 -37.99 36.91 -33.59
CA SER A 230 -37.36 36.47 -34.84
C SER A 230 -36.65 37.62 -35.56
N ARG A 231 -35.43 37.35 -36.03
CA ARG A 231 -34.52 38.37 -36.53
C ARG A 231 -33.73 37.87 -37.73
N ILE A 232 -33.49 38.77 -38.69
CA ILE A 232 -32.57 38.54 -39.81
C ILE A 232 -31.21 39.13 -39.43
N MET A 233 -30.13 38.37 -39.62
CA MET A 233 -28.76 38.82 -39.35
C MET A 233 -28.20 39.66 -40.51
N ASP A 234 -27.34 40.63 -40.18
CA ASP A 234 -26.54 41.38 -41.18
C ASP A 234 -25.11 40.82 -41.24
N ILE A 235 -24.54 40.70 -42.44
CA ILE A 235 -23.16 40.24 -42.67
C ILE A 235 -22.11 41.09 -41.92
N ARG A 236 -22.43 42.35 -41.60
CA ARG A 236 -21.56 43.26 -40.83
C ARG A 236 -21.50 42.91 -39.35
N GLU A 237 -22.43 42.10 -38.86
CA GLU A 237 -22.50 41.62 -37.48
C GLU A 237 -21.70 40.32 -37.29
N THR A 238 -20.85 39.96 -38.25
CA THR A 238 -19.97 38.79 -38.14
C THR A 238 -19.12 38.86 -36.86
N GLY A 239 -18.97 37.72 -36.17
CA GLY A 239 -18.32 37.63 -34.87
C GLY A 239 -19.23 37.95 -33.68
N SER A 240 -20.51 38.29 -33.89
CA SER A 240 -21.44 38.50 -32.79
C SER A 240 -21.85 37.19 -32.09
N LEU A 241 -22.03 37.29 -30.77
CA LEU A 241 -22.71 36.28 -29.96
C LEU A 241 -24.21 36.62 -29.91
N VAL A 242 -25.05 35.76 -30.48
CA VAL A 242 -26.50 35.94 -30.60
C VAL A 242 -27.21 35.04 -29.58
N ARG A 243 -27.92 35.67 -28.64
CA ARG A 243 -28.83 34.99 -27.72
C ARG A 243 -30.22 34.96 -28.33
N LEU A 244 -30.74 33.78 -28.63
CA LEU A 244 -32.13 33.59 -29.01
C LEU A 244 -32.96 33.20 -27.79
N SER A 245 -34.20 33.65 -27.72
CA SER A 245 -35.13 33.28 -26.64
C SER A 245 -36.57 33.33 -27.15
N SER A 246 -37.50 32.82 -26.35
CA SER A 246 -38.95 32.92 -26.54
C SER A 246 -39.45 32.32 -27.85
N GLY A 247 -38.77 31.29 -28.34
CA GLY A 247 -39.10 30.61 -29.61
C GLY A 247 -38.77 31.44 -30.85
N ALA A 248 -37.88 32.43 -30.73
CA ALA A 248 -37.43 33.23 -31.86
C ALA A 248 -36.76 32.39 -32.96
N GLN A 249 -36.93 32.83 -34.20
CA GLN A 249 -36.23 32.29 -35.36
C GLN A 249 -35.16 33.28 -35.84
N LEU A 250 -33.93 32.82 -35.99
CA LEU A 250 -32.84 33.57 -36.60
C LEU A 250 -32.75 33.24 -38.10
N THR A 251 -32.76 34.24 -38.97
CA THR A 251 -32.54 34.04 -40.40
C THR A 251 -31.17 34.56 -40.80
N LEU A 252 -30.32 33.65 -41.28
CA LEU A 252 -29.00 33.94 -41.81
C LEU A 252 -29.06 34.60 -43.19
N PRO A 253 -28.11 35.48 -43.55
CA PRO A 253 -28.01 36.05 -44.88
C PRO A 253 -27.88 34.97 -45.98
N VAL A 254 -28.19 35.35 -47.22
CA VAL A 254 -27.94 34.51 -48.39
C VAL A 254 -26.44 34.20 -48.47
N ALA A 255 -26.08 32.92 -48.62
CA ALA A 255 -24.68 32.46 -48.51
C ALA A 255 -23.74 33.17 -49.51
N SER A 256 -24.21 33.43 -50.74
CA SER A 256 -23.45 34.14 -51.75
C SER A 256 -23.16 35.61 -51.41
N LEU A 257 -23.99 36.23 -50.56
CA LEU A 257 -23.79 37.59 -50.06
C LEU A 257 -22.88 37.62 -48.83
N ALA A 258 -22.93 36.57 -47.99
CA ALA A 258 -22.10 36.45 -46.81
C ALA A 258 -20.60 36.36 -47.16
N ARG A 259 -20.24 35.65 -48.26
CA ARG A 259 -18.83 35.39 -48.65
C ARG A 259 -18.09 34.55 -47.60
N ASN A 260 -16.89 34.08 -47.96
CA ASN A 260 -16.07 33.24 -47.07
C ASN A 260 -15.64 34.03 -45.82
N GLY A 261 -15.91 33.48 -44.63
CA GLY A 261 -15.42 34.00 -43.35
C GLY A 261 -16.46 34.71 -42.48
N VAL A 262 -17.71 34.86 -42.93
CA VAL A 262 -18.79 35.34 -42.04
C VAL A 262 -19.15 34.26 -41.04
N ARG A 263 -19.20 34.65 -39.76
CA ARG A 263 -19.51 33.75 -38.66
C ARG A 263 -20.47 34.38 -37.65
N TYR A 264 -21.34 33.57 -37.08
CA TYR A 264 -22.17 33.95 -35.93
C TYR A 264 -22.15 32.83 -34.92
N ARG A 265 -22.08 33.20 -33.65
CA ARG A 265 -22.22 32.25 -32.55
C ARG A 265 -23.62 32.40 -32.00
N VAL A 266 -24.42 31.34 -32.03
CA VAL A 266 -25.83 31.40 -31.64
C VAL A 266 -26.06 30.45 -30.48
N PHE A 267 -26.76 30.91 -29.46
CA PHE A 267 -27.17 30.05 -28.36
C PHE A 267 -28.62 30.29 -27.93
N ASN A 268 -29.25 29.24 -27.42
CA ASN A 268 -30.58 29.32 -26.84
C ASN A 268 -30.50 29.81 -25.39
N GLY A 269 -31.11 30.96 -25.12
CA GLY A 269 -31.00 31.69 -23.87
C GLY A 269 -32.04 31.34 -22.80
N ASP A 270 -33.14 30.67 -23.13
CA ASP A 270 -34.26 30.44 -22.21
C ASP A 270 -34.87 29.03 -22.26
N GLY A 271 -34.45 28.18 -23.20
CA GLY A 271 -34.88 26.79 -23.30
C GLY A 271 -36.19 26.56 -24.02
N THR A 272 -36.81 27.63 -24.53
CA THR A 272 -37.83 27.47 -25.56
C THR A 272 -37.12 27.07 -26.84
N MET A 273 -37.60 26.07 -27.59
CA MET A 273 -36.97 25.69 -28.87
C MET A 273 -36.88 26.91 -29.79
N VAL A 274 -35.66 27.23 -30.23
CA VAL A 274 -35.39 28.33 -31.19
C VAL A 274 -34.81 27.76 -32.47
N ASP A 275 -35.10 28.40 -33.59
CA ASP A 275 -34.75 27.88 -34.91
C ASP A 275 -33.78 28.82 -35.62
N ILE A 276 -32.83 28.25 -36.37
CA ILE A 276 -31.97 28.98 -37.28
C ILE A 276 -32.32 28.57 -38.71
N THR A 277 -32.61 29.53 -39.55
CA THR A 277 -32.91 29.35 -40.97
C THR A 277 -31.98 30.19 -41.82
N THR A 278 -32.01 29.97 -43.13
CA THR A 278 -31.28 30.81 -44.08
C THR A 278 -32.26 31.59 -44.96
N ALA A 279 -31.82 32.75 -45.45
CA ALA A 279 -32.51 33.44 -46.50
C ALA A 279 -32.43 32.67 -47.83
N ALA A 280 -33.43 32.86 -48.69
CA ALA A 280 -33.48 32.32 -50.05
C ALA A 280 -33.36 30.77 -50.17
N GLY A 281 -33.66 30.03 -49.11
CA GLY A 281 -33.71 28.56 -49.13
C GLY A 281 -32.35 27.87 -49.21
N ASN A 282 -31.27 28.55 -48.80
CA ASN A 282 -29.99 27.88 -48.61
C ASN A 282 -30.09 26.80 -47.53
N VAL A 283 -29.19 25.82 -47.58
CA VAL A 283 -29.11 24.77 -46.56
C VAL A 283 -28.00 25.06 -45.57
N ILE A 284 -28.19 24.57 -44.35
CA ILE A 284 -27.21 24.54 -43.28
C ILE A 284 -26.67 23.11 -43.21
N ARG A 285 -25.35 22.95 -43.32
CA ARG A 285 -24.66 21.67 -43.29
C ARG A 285 -23.97 21.48 -41.93
N PRO A 286 -24.42 20.52 -41.09
CA PRO A 286 -23.73 20.20 -39.85
C PRO A 286 -22.33 19.61 -40.13
N ILE A 287 -21.29 20.07 -39.44
CA ILE A 287 -19.92 19.55 -39.64
C ILE A 287 -19.73 18.13 -39.08
N HIS A 288 -20.59 17.71 -38.14
CA HIS A 288 -20.55 16.38 -37.52
C HIS A 288 -21.08 15.26 -38.41
N GLY A 289 -21.24 15.52 -39.71
CA GLY A 289 -21.73 14.55 -40.69
C GLY A 289 -23.25 14.39 -40.72
N GLY A 290 -24.00 15.31 -40.09
CA GLY A 290 -25.46 15.36 -40.16
C GLY A 290 -25.97 15.70 -41.57
N ALA A 291 -27.23 15.37 -41.85
CA ALA A 291 -27.87 15.74 -43.11
C ALA A 291 -28.01 17.26 -43.24
N GLU A 292 -27.99 17.77 -44.47
CA GLU A 292 -28.27 19.18 -44.75
C GLU A 292 -29.72 19.52 -44.36
N VAL A 293 -29.89 20.64 -43.65
CA VAL A 293 -31.20 21.07 -43.14
C VAL A 293 -31.52 22.49 -43.60
N THR A 294 -32.81 22.77 -43.79
CA THR A 294 -33.32 24.13 -44.05
C THR A 294 -33.62 24.90 -42.77
N VAL A 295 -33.81 24.17 -41.67
CA VAL A 295 -34.04 24.68 -40.32
C VAL A 295 -33.12 23.92 -39.37
N TYR A 296 -32.31 24.64 -38.62
CA TYR A 296 -31.40 24.12 -37.62
C TYR A 296 -31.90 24.48 -36.22
N PRO A 297 -32.48 23.53 -35.47
CA PRO A 297 -33.08 23.81 -34.17
C PRO A 297 -32.03 23.82 -33.05
N LEU A 298 -32.21 24.71 -32.07
CA LEU A 298 -31.55 24.68 -30.76
C LEU A 298 -32.62 24.44 -29.69
N PRO A 299 -32.93 23.17 -29.37
CA PRO A 299 -34.09 22.81 -28.54
C PRO A 299 -33.92 23.13 -27.04
N THR A 300 -32.69 23.17 -26.55
CA THR A 300 -32.38 23.24 -25.11
C THR A 300 -31.75 24.57 -24.74
N ARG A 301 -32.03 25.07 -23.53
CA ARG A 301 -31.33 26.22 -22.96
C ARG A 301 -29.84 25.93 -22.88
N GLY A 302 -29.00 26.77 -23.46
CA GLY A 302 -27.55 26.58 -23.49
C GLY A 302 -27.05 25.82 -24.73
N ASP A 303 -27.95 25.24 -25.54
CA ASP A 303 -27.56 24.71 -26.85
C ASP A 303 -26.93 25.85 -27.66
N MET A 304 -25.80 25.55 -28.28
CA MET A 304 -24.90 26.54 -28.84
C MET A 304 -24.20 26.00 -30.09
N VAL A 305 -24.17 26.83 -31.12
CA VAL A 305 -23.63 26.49 -32.43
C VAL A 305 -22.88 27.68 -33.02
N ASP A 306 -21.72 27.40 -33.61
CA ASP A 306 -21.03 28.33 -34.48
C ASP A 306 -21.51 28.13 -35.92
N LEU A 307 -22.04 29.18 -36.52
CA LEU A 307 -22.51 29.20 -37.90
C LEU A 307 -21.46 29.89 -38.75
N ILE A 308 -20.90 29.19 -39.74
CA ILE A 308 -19.80 29.67 -40.56
C ILE A 308 -20.18 29.57 -42.03
N CYS A 309 -19.96 30.63 -42.81
CA CYS A 309 -20.19 30.61 -44.25
C CYS A 309 -18.88 30.52 -45.03
N ASP A 310 -18.80 29.62 -46.01
CA ASP A 310 -17.69 29.54 -46.97
C ASP A 310 -17.91 30.38 -48.24
N GLY A 311 -19.04 31.10 -48.30
CA GLY A 311 -19.49 31.87 -49.47
C GLY A 311 -20.41 31.11 -50.43
N THR A 312 -20.59 29.80 -50.23
CA THR A 312 -21.49 28.95 -51.03
C THR A 312 -22.57 28.27 -50.18
N CYS A 313 -22.24 27.87 -48.96
CA CYS A 313 -23.17 27.30 -48.00
C CYS A 313 -22.88 27.75 -46.55
N TRP A 314 -23.83 27.47 -45.66
CA TRP A 314 -23.67 27.66 -44.23
C TRP A 314 -23.30 26.32 -43.59
N PHE A 315 -22.33 26.34 -42.70
CA PHE A 315 -21.94 25.21 -41.87
C PHE A 315 -22.35 25.48 -40.43
N ALA A 316 -22.95 24.48 -39.80
CA ALA A 316 -23.21 24.47 -38.37
C ALA A 316 -22.12 23.66 -37.67
N ALA A 317 -21.40 24.29 -36.76
CA ALA A 317 -20.37 23.74 -35.91
C ALA A 317 -20.87 23.71 -34.46
N PRO A 318 -21.46 22.59 -34.02
CA PRO A 318 -22.01 22.47 -32.68
C PRO A 318 -20.95 22.66 -31.60
N ILE A 319 -21.25 23.50 -30.63
CA ILE A 319 -20.47 23.63 -29.40
C ILE A 319 -21.17 22.83 -28.30
N HIS A 320 -22.50 22.97 -28.18
CA HIS A 320 -23.35 22.28 -27.21
C HIS A 320 -24.65 21.85 -27.90
N GLU A 321 -24.83 20.57 -28.24
CA GLU A 321 -26.06 20.06 -28.89
C GLU A 321 -26.51 18.67 -28.44
N SER A 322 -25.71 18.02 -27.58
CA SER A 322 -26.04 16.69 -27.04
C SER A 322 -26.80 16.77 -25.71
N GLY A 323 -27.24 17.97 -25.32
CA GLY A 323 -27.77 18.28 -24.00
C GLY A 323 -26.68 18.42 -22.92
N PRO A 324 -27.10 18.61 -21.66
CA PRO A 324 -26.18 19.10 -20.65
C PRO A 324 -25.18 18.02 -20.23
N VAL A 325 -23.94 18.49 -20.08
CA VAL A 325 -22.84 17.79 -19.42
C VAL A 325 -22.60 18.54 -18.13
N ILE A 326 -22.80 17.85 -17.02
CA ILE A 326 -22.57 18.41 -15.69
C ILE A 326 -21.56 17.51 -14.99
N LYS A 327 -20.48 18.12 -14.49
CA LYS A 327 -19.45 17.48 -13.68
C LYS A 327 -19.27 18.28 -12.41
N LEU A 328 -19.62 17.66 -11.30
CA LEU A 328 -19.51 18.22 -9.97
C LEU A 328 -18.49 17.42 -9.19
N SER A 329 -17.69 18.08 -8.37
CA SER A 329 -16.79 17.43 -7.43
C SER A 329 -16.92 18.07 -6.06
N ARG A 330 -16.52 17.31 -5.05
CA ARG A 330 -16.37 17.82 -3.70
C ARG A 330 -14.94 17.73 -3.21
N VAL A 331 -14.31 18.87 -2.93
CA VAL A 331 -12.93 18.95 -2.45
C VAL A 331 -12.81 19.21 -0.96
N ALA A 332 -13.82 19.77 -0.32
CA ALA A 332 -13.87 19.99 1.11
C ALA A 332 -14.67 18.88 1.82
N SER A 333 -14.42 18.69 3.11
CA SER A 333 -15.21 17.79 3.94
C SER A 333 -16.66 18.29 4.11
N GLN A 334 -17.63 17.38 4.19
CA GLN A 334 -19.01 17.67 4.61
C GLN A 334 -19.37 16.82 5.81
N SER A 335 -19.84 17.47 6.88
CA SER A 335 -20.42 16.76 8.01
C SER A 335 -21.81 16.21 7.66
N ILE A 336 -22.02 14.93 7.95
CA ILE A 336 -23.29 14.23 7.91
C ILE A 336 -23.65 13.83 9.34
N PRO A 337 -24.66 14.47 9.95
CA PRO A 337 -25.09 14.15 11.31
C PRO A 337 -25.58 12.71 11.50
N ALA A 338 -25.50 12.25 12.76
CA ALA A 338 -25.89 10.92 13.21
C ALA A 338 -27.26 10.44 12.70
N GLY A 339 -27.30 9.23 12.14
CA GLY A 339 -28.50 8.47 11.76
C GLY A 339 -29.39 9.09 10.68
N GLY A 340 -28.96 10.21 10.07
CA GLY A 340 -29.80 11.02 9.18
C GLY A 340 -29.46 10.88 7.70
N ALA A 341 -30.33 11.44 6.86
CA ALA A 341 -30.19 11.44 5.41
C ALA A 341 -30.02 12.87 4.90
N PHE A 342 -28.84 13.21 4.37
CA PHE A 342 -28.45 14.57 4.04
C PHE A 342 -28.17 14.72 2.55
N LEU A 343 -28.40 15.92 2.04
CA LEU A 343 -28.05 16.25 0.67
C LEU A 343 -26.54 16.36 0.55
N ILE A 344 -25.99 15.83 -0.54
CA ILE A 344 -24.59 16.06 -0.85
C ILE A 344 -24.46 17.43 -1.47
N GLU A 345 -23.68 18.29 -0.82
CA GLU A 345 -23.39 19.63 -1.30
C GLU A 345 -22.18 19.58 -2.23
N TRP A 346 -22.18 20.37 -3.29
CA TRP A 346 -21.07 20.45 -4.23
C TRP A 346 -20.38 21.79 -4.09
N ASP A 347 -19.06 21.77 -3.89
CA ASP A 347 -18.25 22.98 -3.71
C ASP A 347 -17.48 23.37 -4.98
N GLN A 348 -17.43 22.47 -5.97
CA GLN A 348 -16.78 22.70 -7.26
C GLN A 348 -17.70 22.25 -8.40
N VAL A 349 -17.97 23.18 -9.30
CA VAL A 349 -18.58 22.91 -10.61
C VAL A 349 -17.44 22.85 -11.61
N ILE A 350 -17.01 21.63 -11.96
CA ILE A 350 -15.95 21.41 -12.95
C ILE A 350 -16.48 21.78 -14.35
N GLU A 351 -17.70 21.34 -14.64
CA GLU A 351 -18.37 21.59 -15.91
C GLU A 351 -19.87 21.70 -15.66
N ASP A 352 -20.49 22.72 -16.23
CA ASP A 352 -21.94 22.84 -16.34
C ASP A 352 -22.23 23.53 -17.66
N SER A 353 -22.30 22.74 -18.73
CA SER A 353 -22.34 23.29 -20.09
C SER A 353 -23.62 24.10 -20.38
N HIS A 354 -24.65 23.98 -19.54
CA HIS A 354 -25.96 24.63 -19.77
C HIS A 354 -26.45 25.43 -18.55
N GLY A 355 -25.61 25.63 -17.53
CA GLY A 355 -25.93 26.44 -16.35
C GLY A 355 -27.11 25.89 -15.53
N LEU A 356 -27.21 24.57 -15.40
CA LEU A 356 -28.33 23.88 -14.76
C LEU A 356 -28.07 23.50 -13.29
N TYR A 357 -26.84 23.64 -12.81
CA TYR A 357 -26.53 23.43 -11.39
C TYR A 357 -27.13 24.56 -10.54
N ASP A 358 -27.92 24.18 -9.54
CA ASP A 358 -28.52 25.08 -8.57
C ASP A 358 -28.01 24.75 -7.16
N SER A 359 -27.16 25.65 -6.65
CA SER A 359 -26.58 25.57 -5.30
C SER A 359 -27.62 25.62 -4.18
N GLY A 360 -28.81 26.20 -4.40
CA GLY A 360 -29.86 26.30 -3.38
C GLY A 360 -30.57 24.97 -3.12
N VAL A 361 -30.54 24.05 -4.08
CA VAL A 361 -31.09 22.68 -3.93
C VAL A 361 -30.00 21.61 -3.93
N HIS A 362 -28.73 22.02 -4.03
CA HIS A 362 -27.55 21.15 -4.14
C HIS A 362 -27.69 20.08 -5.23
N GLY A 363 -28.23 20.49 -6.38
CA GLY A 363 -28.57 19.57 -7.46
C GLY A 363 -28.68 20.28 -8.79
N VAL A 364 -29.12 19.52 -9.80
CA VAL A 364 -29.37 20.02 -11.15
C VAL A 364 -30.86 20.19 -11.32
N THR A 365 -31.29 21.35 -11.82
CA THR A 365 -32.70 21.63 -12.11
C THR A 365 -32.89 22.05 -13.56
N GLY A 366 -34.12 21.95 -14.07
CA GLY A 366 -34.45 22.32 -15.45
C GLY A 366 -33.82 21.40 -16.50
N LEU A 367 -33.55 20.14 -16.15
CA LEU A 367 -33.05 19.15 -17.10
C LEU A 367 -34.05 18.96 -18.26
N PRO A 368 -33.64 19.07 -19.53
CA PRO A 368 -34.54 18.81 -20.64
C PRO A 368 -34.96 17.33 -20.67
N PRO A 369 -36.12 17.01 -21.25
CA PRO A 369 -36.56 15.62 -21.40
C PRO A 369 -35.53 14.75 -22.13
N GLY A 370 -35.36 13.51 -21.65
CA GLY A 370 -34.42 12.56 -22.24
C GLY A 370 -33.87 11.56 -21.24
N PHE A 371 -32.83 10.87 -21.66
CA PHE A 371 -32.10 9.89 -20.88
C PHE A 371 -30.74 10.47 -20.49
N TYR A 372 -30.42 10.33 -19.22
CA TYR A 372 -29.18 10.82 -18.63
C TYR A 372 -28.43 9.63 -18.07
N HIS A 373 -27.20 9.45 -18.52
CA HIS A 373 -26.25 8.64 -17.79
C HIS A 373 -25.80 9.43 -16.57
N VAL A 374 -25.80 8.75 -15.43
CA VAL A 374 -25.38 9.31 -14.15
C VAL A 374 -24.32 8.39 -13.59
N ASP A 375 -23.17 8.96 -13.25
CA ASP A 375 -22.05 8.28 -12.60
C ASP A 375 -21.62 9.07 -11.37
N ILE A 376 -21.67 8.41 -10.23
CA ILE A 376 -21.47 9.05 -8.93
C ILE A 376 -20.54 8.17 -8.11
N ALA A 377 -19.63 8.81 -7.41
CA ALA A 377 -18.95 8.22 -6.28
C ALA A 377 -18.87 9.21 -5.13
N VAL A 378 -18.92 8.68 -3.91
CA VAL A 378 -18.76 9.46 -2.69
C VAL A 378 -17.75 8.78 -1.81
N ARG A 379 -16.73 9.53 -1.38
CA ARG A 379 -15.77 9.06 -0.39
C ARG A 379 -16.40 9.10 0.99
N PHE A 380 -16.30 7.97 1.68
CA PHE A 380 -16.73 7.78 3.05
C PHE A 380 -15.55 7.26 3.89
N PRO A 381 -15.17 7.88 5.00
CA PRO A 381 -14.04 7.43 5.82
C PRO A 381 -14.38 6.10 6.48
N ILE A 382 -13.39 5.21 6.52
CA ILE A 382 -13.48 3.97 7.29
C ILE A 382 -13.13 4.28 8.75
N THR A 383 -13.94 3.77 9.66
CA THR A 383 -13.77 3.95 11.10
C THR A 383 -13.72 2.61 11.82
N ASP A 384 -13.62 2.63 13.15
CA ASP A 384 -13.60 1.44 13.98
C ASP A 384 -14.98 0.74 14.09
N GLN A 385 -16.03 1.30 13.50
CA GLN A 385 -17.38 0.74 13.45
C GLN A 385 -17.84 0.55 12.01
N SER A 386 -18.45 -0.59 11.71
CA SER A 386 -19.11 -0.79 10.42
C SER A 386 -20.42 0.01 10.37
N VAL A 387 -20.57 0.85 9.35
CA VAL A 387 -21.74 1.71 9.16
C VAL A 387 -22.47 1.30 7.88
N SER A 388 -23.78 1.10 7.98
CA SER A 388 -24.65 0.94 6.81
C SER A 388 -24.85 2.30 6.15
N THR A 389 -24.68 2.35 4.84
CA THR A 389 -24.73 3.58 4.04
C THR A 389 -25.62 3.38 2.83
N THR A 390 -26.41 4.41 2.51
CA THR A 390 -27.31 4.43 1.36
C THR A 390 -27.12 5.72 0.58
N LEU A 391 -26.62 5.60 -0.65
CA LEU A 391 -26.53 6.69 -1.60
C LEU A 391 -27.71 6.63 -2.57
N SER A 392 -28.54 7.67 -2.57
CA SER A 392 -29.74 7.78 -3.40
C SER A 392 -29.60 8.93 -4.39
N LEU A 393 -29.86 8.64 -5.67
CA LEU A 393 -30.15 9.64 -6.68
C LEU A 393 -31.64 9.96 -6.61
N GLU A 394 -31.98 11.18 -6.20
CA GLU A 394 -33.35 11.67 -6.18
C GLU A 394 -33.69 12.41 -7.47
N ARG A 395 -34.89 12.19 -7.96
CA ARG A 395 -35.46 12.88 -9.11
C ARG A 395 -36.59 13.79 -8.68
N PHE A 396 -36.60 15.01 -9.19
CA PHE A 396 -37.70 15.94 -9.04
C PHE A 396 -38.72 15.72 -10.15
N ASP A 397 -40.00 15.59 -9.79
CA ASP A 397 -41.10 15.39 -10.73
C ASP A 397 -41.91 16.67 -11.03
N GLY A 398 -41.49 17.79 -10.43
CA GLY A 398 -42.17 19.09 -10.50
C GLY A 398 -42.90 19.46 -9.21
N THR A 399 -43.14 18.50 -8.31
CA THR A 399 -43.78 18.74 -7.02
C THR A 399 -42.89 18.27 -5.87
N ASP A 400 -42.39 17.04 -5.94
CA ASP A 400 -41.62 16.40 -4.88
C ASP A 400 -40.36 15.70 -5.40
N TRP A 401 -39.45 15.41 -4.47
CA TRP A 401 -38.25 14.63 -4.72
C TRP A 401 -38.46 13.19 -4.31
N SER A 402 -38.16 12.25 -5.21
CA SER A 402 -38.29 10.81 -4.95
C SER A 402 -37.03 10.06 -5.35
N SER A 403 -36.68 9.00 -4.62
CA SER A 403 -35.51 8.17 -4.95
C SER A 403 -35.73 7.44 -6.28
N HIS A 404 -34.75 7.51 -7.17
CA HIS A 404 -34.77 6.89 -8.50
C HIS A 404 -33.78 5.73 -8.60
N LEU A 405 -32.53 5.95 -8.19
CA LEU A 405 -31.50 4.91 -8.08
C LEU A 405 -30.92 4.92 -6.67
N GLN A 406 -30.55 3.75 -6.16
CA GLN A 406 -29.89 3.64 -4.86
C GLN A 406 -28.72 2.66 -4.91
N SER A 407 -27.70 2.94 -4.11
CA SER A 407 -26.60 2.04 -3.78
C SER A 407 -26.56 1.89 -2.26
N ASN A 408 -26.52 0.65 -1.80
CA ASN A 408 -26.47 0.32 -0.38
C ASN A 408 -25.20 -0.48 -0.11
N ASP A 409 -24.47 -0.10 0.93
CA ASP A 409 -23.26 -0.81 1.31
C ASP A 409 -23.00 -0.70 2.82
N ILE A 410 -22.21 -1.63 3.35
CA ILE A 410 -21.72 -1.61 4.73
C ILE A 410 -20.23 -1.30 4.67
N THR A 411 -19.84 -0.20 5.31
CA THR A 411 -18.44 0.21 5.38
C THR A 411 -17.59 -0.79 6.16
N ALA A 412 -16.39 -1.07 5.65
CA ALA A 412 -15.39 -1.85 6.36
C ALA A 412 -14.92 -1.13 7.63
N MET A 413 -14.32 -1.88 8.57
CA MET A 413 -13.74 -1.34 9.79
C MET A 413 -12.22 -1.17 9.65
N GLY A 414 -11.66 -0.11 10.24
CA GLY A 414 -10.23 0.17 10.18
C GLY A 414 -9.89 1.63 10.54
N SER A 415 -8.67 2.06 10.20
CA SER A 415 -8.22 3.43 10.38
C SER A 415 -7.39 3.89 9.18
N GLY A 416 -7.42 5.19 8.88
CA GLY A 416 -6.59 5.80 7.83
C GLY A 416 -6.97 5.40 6.39
N ALA A 417 -8.14 4.81 6.19
CA ALA A 417 -8.64 4.38 4.88
C ALA A 417 -9.98 5.03 4.54
N SER A 418 -10.38 4.95 3.27
CA SER A 418 -11.69 5.42 2.82
C SER A 418 -12.36 4.41 1.92
N HIS A 419 -13.66 4.29 2.09
CA HIS A 419 -14.56 3.52 1.26
C HIS A 419 -15.20 4.44 0.20
N SER A 420 -15.30 3.98 -1.05
CA SER A 420 -16.00 4.71 -2.11
C SER A 420 -17.35 4.05 -2.38
N LEU A 421 -18.43 4.75 -2.05
CA LEU A 421 -19.78 4.30 -2.38
C LEU A 421 -20.12 4.81 -3.79
N ARG A 422 -20.42 3.90 -4.71
CA ARG A 422 -20.69 4.21 -6.12
C ARG A 422 -22.14 3.99 -6.50
N LEU A 423 -22.66 4.85 -7.38
CA LEU A 423 -23.97 4.75 -7.98
C LEU A 423 -23.86 5.11 -9.46
N ASN A 424 -24.25 4.19 -10.34
CA ASN A 424 -24.23 4.39 -11.78
C ASN A 424 -25.53 3.90 -12.40
N GLY A 425 -26.07 4.63 -13.37
CA GLY A 425 -27.23 4.18 -14.11
C GLY A 425 -27.81 5.23 -15.05
N ILE A 426 -29.06 5.00 -15.47
CA ILE A 426 -29.78 5.88 -16.38
C ILE A 426 -30.97 6.52 -15.65
N ALA A 427 -31.04 7.84 -15.68
CA ALA A 427 -32.18 8.62 -15.24
C ALA A 427 -33.01 9.09 -16.43
N ARG A 428 -34.31 8.77 -16.43
CA ARG A 428 -35.26 9.28 -17.42
C ARG A 428 -35.93 10.55 -16.91
N ILE A 429 -35.78 11.63 -17.68
CA ILE A 429 -36.42 12.91 -17.43
C ILE A 429 -37.62 13.06 -18.38
N GLY A 430 -38.80 13.28 -17.80
CA GLY A 430 -40.07 13.42 -18.53
C GLY A 430 -40.36 14.86 -18.96
N THR A 431 -41.53 15.08 -19.56
CA THR A 431 -41.98 16.37 -20.12
C THR A 431 -42.75 17.25 -19.10
N THR A 432 -42.70 16.93 -17.80
CA THR A 432 -43.46 17.59 -16.72
C THR A 432 -42.78 18.86 -16.18
N PRO A 433 -43.51 19.76 -15.48
CA PRO A 433 -43.15 21.18 -15.34
C PRO A 433 -41.96 21.48 -14.42
N GLY A 434 -41.36 20.46 -13.80
CA GLY A 434 -40.08 20.59 -13.13
C GLY A 434 -39.30 19.28 -13.24
N THR A 435 -38.01 19.40 -13.48
CA THR A 435 -37.11 18.28 -13.71
C THR A 435 -35.82 18.56 -12.98
N GLY A 436 -35.28 17.55 -12.30
CA GLY A 436 -34.04 17.73 -11.58
C GLY A 436 -33.50 16.44 -11.01
N LEU A 437 -32.21 16.47 -10.71
CA LEU A 437 -31.46 15.38 -10.09
C LEU A 437 -30.64 15.93 -8.94
N ARG A 438 -30.67 15.25 -7.80
CA ARG A 438 -29.81 15.55 -6.65
C ARG A 438 -29.44 14.28 -5.91
N LEU A 439 -28.45 14.37 -5.04
CA LEU A 439 -27.98 13.23 -4.26
C LEU A 439 -28.33 13.38 -2.80
N ARG A 440 -28.74 12.25 -2.21
CA ARG A 440 -28.91 12.11 -0.77
C ARG A 440 -28.08 10.94 -0.29
N LEU A 441 -27.33 11.14 0.79
CA LEU A 441 -26.60 10.10 1.48
C LEU A 441 -27.19 9.91 2.88
N TRP A 442 -27.43 8.66 3.23
CA TRP A 442 -27.83 8.24 4.57
C TRP A 442 -26.78 7.31 5.18
N HIS A 443 -26.61 7.38 6.49
CA HIS A 443 -25.81 6.40 7.23
C HIS A 443 -26.47 6.00 8.56
N SER A 444 -26.16 4.79 9.03
CA SER A 444 -26.75 4.24 10.26
C SER A 444 -26.06 4.67 11.55
N ASP A 445 -24.91 5.32 11.46
CA ASP A 445 -24.07 5.61 12.62
C ASP A 445 -24.69 6.63 13.60
N SER A 446 -24.39 6.47 14.88
CA SER A 446 -24.82 7.38 15.97
C SER A 446 -23.92 8.60 16.16
N GLU A 447 -22.80 8.67 15.44
CA GLU A 447 -21.90 9.83 15.42
C GLU A 447 -22.00 10.58 14.09
N THR A 448 -21.51 11.83 14.07
CA THR A 448 -21.39 12.60 12.82
C THR A 448 -20.26 12.03 11.98
N ARG A 449 -20.51 11.80 10.70
CA ARG A 449 -19.51 11.34 9.73
C ARG A 449 -19.12 12.46 8.80
N GLU A 450 -17.88 12.44 8.34
CA GLU A 450 -17.37 13.39 7.36
C GLU A 450 -17.31 12.72 6.00
N ILE A 451 -17.89 13.30 4.95
CA ILE A 451 -17.79 12.79 3.58
C ILE A 451 -17.01 13.77 2.70
N GLY A 452 -16.54 13.30 1.55
CA GLY A 452 -15.86 14.17 0.59
C GLY A 452 -14.36 14.32 0.85
N ASP A 453 -13.86 15.55 0.67
CA ASP A 453 -12.46 15.92 0.85
C ASP A 453 -11.47 15.35 -0.19
N HIS A 454 -11.96 15.00 -1.40
CA HIS A 454 -11.09 14.57 -2.50
C HIS A 454 -11.80 14.66 -3.86
N ASP A 455 -11.27 15.47 -4.77
CA ASP A 455 -11.73 15.66 -6.15
C ASP A 455 -11.86 14.36 -6.97
N LEU A 456 -10.94 13.41 -6.79
CA LEU A 456 -10.92 12.13 -7.50
C LEU A 456 -11.77 11.03 -6.85
N LEU A 457 -12.29 11.25 -5.64
CA LEU A 457 -13.05 10.21 -4.89
C LEU A 457 -14.49 10.63 -4.59
N THR A 458 -14.86 11.89 -4.79
CA THR A 458 -16.23 12.39 -4.64
C THR A 458 -16.65 13.23 -5.84
N TRP A 459 -17.45 12.64 -6.72
CA TRP A 459 -17.90 13.25 -7.97
C TRP A 459 -19.33 12.88 -8.32
N CYS A 460 -19.96 13.72 -9.14
CA CYS A 460 -21.22 13.43 -9.81
C CYS A 460 -21.12 13.92 -11.25
N HIS A 461 -21.21 12.98 -12.18
CA HIS A 461 -21.23 13.23 -13.60
C HIS A 461 -22.61 12.90 -14.14
N ILE A 462 -23.20 13.86 -14.84
CA ILE A 462 -24.50 13.71 -15.49
C ILE A 462 -24.30 14.08 -16.96
N HIS A 463 -24.63 13.15 -17.84
CA HIS A 463 -24.49 13.33 -19.28
C HIS A 463 -25.76 12.88 -19.99
N ARG A 464 -26.34 13.74 -20.83
CA ARG A 464 -27.47 13.35 -21.67
C ARG A 464 -27.00 12.41 -22.78
N ILE A 465 -27.61 11.22 -22.87
CA ILE A 465 -27.21 10.16 -23.81
C ILE A 465 -28.22 9.94 -24.95
N GLY A 466 -29.27 10.75 -25.01
CA GLY A 466 -30.30 10.68 -26.04
C GLY A 466 -31.68 11.02 -25.47
N GLY A 467 -32.66 11.20 -26.34
CA GLY A 467 -34.02 11.56 -25.95
C GLY A 467 -34.81 12.12 -27.10
#